data_AF-A0A4V5N6H5-F1
#
_entry.id   AF-A0A4V5N6H5-F1
#
_cell.length_a   1.000
_cell.length_b   1.000
_cell.length_c   1.000
_cell.angle_alpha   90.00
_cell.angle_beta   90.00
_cell.angle_gamma   90.00
#
_symmetry.space_group_name_H-M   'P 1'
#
loop_
_entity.id
_entity.type
_entity.pdbx_description
1 polymer ?
#
loop_
_entity_poly.entity_id
_entity_poly.type
_entity_poly.pdbx_seq_one_letter_code
_entity_poly.pdbx_strand_id
1 'polypeptide(L)'
;MYRQGAQSTPTEDITFEEHQRRREWNRSPIRDLFPRVPAAAVERVLDLCIARPFTYNLSQSKLWNARHLTSIVVAHVRHAYSDYDLLLREQQVERFEARYRTAERVWKVLREWCPWEQSNEVLERCFKVTLLRPEERQPADAEWDPMDIDDYEEPERVNESESVGDPMEID
;
A
#
# COMPACT_ATOMS: atom_id res chain seq x y z
N MET A 1 -41.43 0.08 5.48
CA MET A 1 -40.23 0.93 5.31
C MET A 1 -39.26 0.61 6.44
N TYR A 2 -38.26 -0.25 6.20
CA TYR A 2 -37.19 -0.50 7.18
C TYR A 2 -35.90 0.10 6.62
N ARG A 3 -35.43 1.19 7.24
CA ARG A 3 -34.09 1.74 7.03
C ARG A 3 -33.10 0.76 7.65
N GLN A 4 -32.27 0.15 6.81
CA GLN A 4 -31.11 -0.60 7.25
C GLN A 4 -30.15 0.37 7.93
N GLY A 5 -29.79 0.05 9.18
CA GLY A 5 -28.77 0.77 9.91
C GLY A 5 -27.43 0.60 9.22
N ALA A 6 -26.73 1.70 9.03
CA ALA A 6 -25.32 1.71 8.68
C ALA A 6 -24.56 0.94 9.75
N GLN A 7 -24.05 -0.25 9.41
CA GLN A 7 -23.08 -0.95 10.22
C GLN A 7 -21.76 -0.19 10.07
N SER A 8 -21.51 0.72 11.01
CA SER A 8 -20.16 1.19 11.31
C SER A 8 -19.35 -0.04 11.73
N THR A 9 -18.40 -0.47 10.90
CA THR A 9 -17.43 -1.50 11.28
C THR A 9 -16.62 -0.97 12.47
N PRO A 10 -16.51 -1.70 13.58
CA PRO A 10 -15.62 -1.30 14.66
C PRO A 10 -14.19 -1.36 14.11
N THR A 11 -13.46 -0.24 14.19
CA THR A 11 -12.00 -0.27 14.09
C THR A 11 -11.54 -1.16 15.24
N GLU A 12 -11.22 -2.42 14.94
CA GLU A 12 -10.68 -3.34 15.94
C GLU A 12 -9.46 -2.65 16.56
N ASP A 13 -9.47 -2.41 17.87
CA ASP A 13 -8.29 -2.00 18.62
C ASP A 13 -7.31 -3.18 18.61
N ILE A 14 -6.58 -3.30 17.51
CA ILE A 14 -5.53 -4.30 17.34
C ILE A 14 -4.50 -4.01 18.43
N THR A 15 -4.27 -4.99 19.31
CA THR A 15 -3.28 -4.83 20.38
C THR A 15 -1.91 -4.53 19.79
N PHE A 16 -1.09 -3.75 20.51
CA PHE A 16 0.28 -3.43 20.08
C PHE A 16 1.08 -4.70 19.73
N GLU A 17 0.87 -5.80 20.46
CA GLU A 17 1.49 -7.09 20.17
C GLU A 17 1.03 -7.69 18.83
N GLU A 18 -0.26 -7.62 18.53
CA GLU A 18 -0.81 -8.11 17.25
C GLU A 18 -0.32 -7.22 16.09
N HIS A 19 -0.23 -5.91 16.29
CA HIS A 19 0.38 -4.98 15.34
C HIS A 19 1.82 -5.39 14.99
N GLN A 20 2.66 -5.66 16.01
CA GLN A 20 4.04 -6.11 15.81
C GLN A 20 4.14 -7.48 15.12
N ARG A 21 3.25 -8.42 15.46
CA ARG A 21 3.21 -9.75 14.79
C ARG A 21 2.88 -9.62 13.31
N ARG A 22 1.89 -8.79 12.95
CA ARG A 22 1.52 -8.53 11.56
C ARG A 22 2.65 -7.86 10.78
N ARG A 23 3.42 -6.95 11.40
CA ARG A 23 4.65 -6.39 10.80
C ARG A 23 5.63 -7.50 10.43
N GLU A 24 5.95 -8.37 11.39
CA GLU A 24 6.95 -9.41 11.18
C GLU A 24 6.54 -10.41 10.10
N TRP A 25 5.27 -10.81 10.07
CA TRP A 25 4.74 -11.72 9.04
C TRP A 25 4.81 -11.17 7.63
N ASN A 26 4.63 -9.86 7.46
CA ASN A 26 4.73 -9.21 6.14
C ASN A 26 6.18 -8.82 5.79
N ARG A 27 7.07 -8.67 6.79
CA ARG A 27 8.45 -8.23 6.58
C ARG A 27 9.28 -9.19 5.74
N SER A 28 9.21 -10.49 6.05
CA SER A 28 9.97 -11.51 5.29
C SER A 28 9.49 -11.60 3.83
N PRO A 29 8.18 -11.77 3.54
CA PRO A 29 7.68 -11.79 2.17
C PRO A 29 8.00 -10.54 1.35
N ILE A 30 7.98 -9.35 1.96
CA ILE A 30 8.34 -8.10 1.26
C ILE A 30 9.81 -8.13 0.83
N ARG A 31 10.71 -8.59 1.70
CA ARG A 31 12.14 -8.70 1.39
C ARG A 31 12.43 -9.81 0.36
N ASP A 32 11.64 -10.88 0.38
CA ASP A 32 11.75 -11.95 -0.61
C ASP A 32 11.35 -11.47 -2.01
N LEU A 33 10.28 -10.67 -2.11
CA LEU A 33 9.80 -10.08 -3.36
C LEU A 33 10.67 -8.90 -3.83
N PHE A 34 11.19 -8.09 -2.90
CA PHE A 34 11.98 -6.90 -3.17
C PHE A 34 13.29 -6.90 -2.36
N PRO A 35 14.34 -7.62 -2.81
CA PRO A 35 15.56 -7.81 -2.02
C PRO A 35 16.38 -6.53 -1.81
N ARG A 36 16.18 -5.49 -2.64
CA ARG A 36 16.90 -4.21 -2.56
C ARG A 36 16.07 -3.04 -2.02
N VAL A 37 14.91 -3.34 -1.43
CA VAL A 37 14.05 -2.30 -0.84
C VAL A 37 14.78 -1.57 0.32
N PRO A 38 14.76 -0.24 0.37
CA PRO A 38 15.28 0.52 1.50
C PRO A 38 14.53 0.20 2.80
N ALA A 39 15.22 0.14 3.94
CA ALA A 39 14.58 -0.15 5.23
C ALA A 39 13.43 0.81 5.57
N ALA A 40 13.58 2.10 5.26
CA ALA A 40 12.53 3.10 5.46
C ALA A 40 11.28 2.81 4.62
N ALA A 41 11.43 2.33 3.38
CA ALA A 41 10.32 1.95 2.53
C ALA A 41 9.63 0.67 3.04
N VAL A 42 10.39 -0.29 3.59
CA VAL A 42 9.81 -1.50 4.21
C VAL A 42 8.90 -1.11 5.36
N GLU A 43 9.35 -0.27 6.29
CA GLU A 43 8.52 0.11 7.44
C GLU A 43 7.23 0.81 6.99
N ARG A 44 7.31 1.69 5.99
CA ARG A 44 6.11 2.34 5.42
C ARG A 44 5.14 1.35 4.77
N VAL A 45 5.66 0.40 3.99
CA VAL A 45 4.83 -0.65 3.38
C VAL A 45 4.18 -1.53 4.46
N LEU A 46 4.88 -1.82 5.56
CA LEU A 46 4.32 -2.56 6.69
C LEU A 46 3.18 -1.78 7.37
N ASP A 47 3.35 -0.47 7.57
CA ASP A 47 2.30 0.38 8.12
C ASP A 47 1.06 0.39 7.20
N LEU A 48 1.25 0.46 5.88
CA LEU A 48 0.18 0.34 4.88
C LEU A 48 -0.51 -1.02 4.90
N CYS A 49 0.24 -2.12 5.06
CA CYS A 49 -0.35 -3.46 5.20
C CYS A 49 -1.27 -3.52 6.43
N ILE A 50 -0.87 -2.89 7.54
CA ILE A 50 -1.65 -2.95 8.79
C ILE A 50 -2.87 -2.05 8.73
N ALA A 51 -2.75 -0.86 8.13
CA ALA A 51 -3.88 0.02 7.86
C ALA A 51 -4.96 -0.68 7.01
N ARG A 52 -4.59 -1.66 6.19
CA ARG A 52 -5.49 -2.37 5.25
C ARG A 52 -5.83 -3.80 5.66
N PRO A 53 -5.98 -4.05 6.97
CA PRO A 53 -5.95 -5.37 7.63
C PRO A 53 -5.30 -6.52 6.85
N PHE A 54 -4.18 -6.27 6.17
CA PHE A 54 -3.54 -7.24 5.31
C PHE A 54 -2.44 -7.98 6.06
N THR A 55 -2.57 -9.29 6.11
CA THR A 55 -1.58 -10.20 6.68
C THR A 55 -1.27 -11.31 5.69
N TYR A 56 0.00 -11.57 5.46
CA TYR A 56 0.45 -12.71 4.66
C TYR A 56 -0.21 -14.00 5.16
N ASN A 57 -1.05 -14.61 4.32
CA ASN A 57 -1.87 -15.75 4.70
C ASN A 57 -1.37 -17.01 3.98
N LEU A 58 -0.91 -18.02 4.74
CA LEU A 58 -0.46 -19.30 4.21
C LEU A 58 -1.57 -20.13 3.57
N SER A 59 -2.85 -19.87 3.90
CA SER A 59 -4.01 -20.50 3.26
C SER A 59 -4.27 -19.97 1.85
N GLN A 60 -3.74 -18.80 1.52
CA GLN A 60 -3.85 -18.22 0.18
C GLN A 60 -2.68 -18.62 -0.71
N SER A 61 -2.89 -18.61 -2.03
CA SER A 61 -1.82 -18.92 -2.97
C SER A 61 -0.67 -17.92 -2.87
N LYS A 62 0.57 -18.38 -3.11
CA LYS A 62 1.75 -17.50 -3.13
C LYS A 62 1.57 -16.33 -4.11
N LEU A 63 0.95 -16.60 -5.27
CA LEU A 63 0.61 -15.60 -6.26
C LEU A 63 -0.36 -14.54 -5.71
N TRP A 64 -1.39 -14.95 -4.98
CA TRP A 64 -2.34 -14.03 -4.37
C TRP A 64 -1.64 -13.10 -3.37
N ASN A 65 -0.86 -13.65 -2.43
CA ASN A 65 -0.11 -12.82 -1.47
C ASN A 65 0.89 -11.89 -2.17
N ALA A 66 1.60 -12.39 -3.19
CA ALA A 66 2.55 -11.61 -3.97
C ALA A 66 1.87 -10.45 -4.70
N ARG A 67 0.69 -10.67 -5.31
CA ARG A 67 -0.11 -9.62 -5.97
C ARG A 67 -0.44 -8.48 -5.01
N HIS A 68 -0.91 -8.82 -3.82
CA HIS A 68 -1.30 -7.83 -2.80
C HIS A 68 -0.10 -7.02 -2.31
N LEU A 69 0.95 -7.70 -1.85
CA LEU A 69 2.17 -7.04 -1.36
C LEU A 69 2.83 -6.18 -2.43
N THR A 70 2.97 -6.71 -3.64
CA THR A 70 3.54 -5.97 -4.78
C THR A 70 2.80 -4.68 -5.03
N SER A 71 1.49 -4.69 -4.92
CA SER A 71 0.72 -3.51 -5.25
C SER A 71 0.71 -2.47 -4.14
N ILE A 72 0.76 -2.90 -2.88
CA ILE A 72 1.02 -1.99 -1.76
C ILE A 72 2.38 -1.30 -1.96
N VAL A 73 3.39 -2.05 -2.39
CA VAL A 73 4.70 -1.51 -2.74
C VAL A 73 4.62 -0.54 -3.92
N VAL A 74 3.91 -0.88 -5.01
CA VAL A 74 3.71 0.00 -6.17
C VAL A 74 3.03 1.31 -5.76
N ALA A 75 1.99 1.24 -4.93
CA ALA A 75 1.32 2.42 -4.42
C ALA A 75 2.26 3.27 -3.56
N HIS A 76 3.00 2.66 -2.63
CA HIS A 76 4.00 3.37 -1.84
C HIS A 76 5.05 4.06 -2.72
N VAL A 77 5.57 3.38 -3.75
CA VAL A 77 6.55 3.96 -4.68
C VAL A 77 5.93 5.12 -5.45
N ARG A 78 4.67 5.00 -5.88
CA ARG A 78 3.93 6.06 -6.56
C ARG A 78 3.78 7.31 -5.68
N HIS A 79 3.34 7.17 -4.43
CA HIS A 79 3.16 8.32 -3.54
C HIS A 79 4.50 8.91 -3.06
N ALA A 80 5.48 8.08 -2.68
CA ALA A 80 6.69 8.56 -2.03
C ALA A 80 7.84 8.92 -2.99
N TYR A 81 7.91 8.30 -4.18
CA TYR A 81 9.04 8.45 -5.11
C TYR A 81 8.66 9.07 -6.45
N SER A 82 7.41 9.50 -6.60
CA SER A 82 6.93 10.19 -7.80
C SER A 82 6.13 11.43 -7.43
N ASP A 83 5.92 12.30 -8.41
CA ASP A 83 5.18 13.56 -8.24
C ASP A 83 3.65 13.35 -8.34
N TYR A 84 3.16 12.12 -8.10
CA TYR A 84 1.76 11.73 -8.24
C TYR A 84 0.83 12.59 -7.38
N ASP A 85 1.18 12.80 -6.11
CA ASP A 85 0.37 13.62 -5.19
C ASP A 85 0.34 15.09 -5.62
N LEU A 86 1.45 15.60 -6.17
CA LEU A 86 1.55 16.96 -6.69
C LEU A 86 0.70 17.13 -7.95
N LEU A 87 0.72 16.14 -8.85
CA LEU A 87 -0.13 16.12 -10.04
C LEU A 87 -1.63 16.12 -9.68
N LEU A 88 -2.03 15.34 -8.68
CA LEU A 88 -3.41 15.29 -8.22
C LEU A 88 -3.85 16.57 -7.52
N ARG A 89 -3.03 17.12 -6.62
CA ARG A 89 -3.39 18.28 -5.79
C ARG A 89 -3.29 19.60 -6.55
N GLU A 90 -2.22 19.82 -7.31
CA GLU A 90 -1.95 21.12 -7.95
C GLU A 90 -2.52 21.21 -9.37
N GLN A 91 -2.41 20.13 -10.15
CA GLN A 91 -2.81 20.13 -11.57
C GLN A 91 -4.19 19.53 -11.80
N GLN A 92 -4.81 18.94 -10.77
CA GLN A 92 -6.12 18.25 -10.83
C GLN A 92 -6.26 17.31 -12.03
N VAL A 93 -5.14 16.69 -12.45
CA VAL A 93 -5.16 15.69 -13.51
C VAL A 93 -5.89 14.44 -13.03
N GLU A 94 -6.60 13.76 -13.94
CA GLU A 94 -7.22 12.49 -13.62
C GLU A 94 -6.18 11.50 -13.09
N ARG A 95 -6.55 10.70 -12.09
CA ARG A 95 -5.67 9.72 -11.46
C ARG A 95 -5.01 8.78 -12.48
N PHE A 96 -5.74 8.38 -13.53
CA PHE A 96 -5.20 7.59 -14.63
C PHE A 96 -4.04 8.31 -15.34
N GLU A 97 -4.21 9.58 -15.66
CA GLU A 97 -3.18 10.36 -16.34
C GLU A 97 -1.98 10.65 -15.43
N ALA A 98 -2.22 10.94 -14.15
CA ALA A 98 -1.16 11.09 -13.16
C ALA A 98 -0.32 9.80 -13.01
N ARG A 99 -0.97 8.63 -13.01
CA ARG A 99 -0.32 7.31 -13.02
C ARG A 99 0.50 7.09 -14.30
N TYR A 100 -0.05 7.44 -15.46
CA TYR A 100 0.66 7.29 -16.73
C TYR A 100 1.92 8.17 -16.79
N ARG A 101 1.83 9.44 -16.36
CA ARG A 101 2.96 10.38 -16.35
C ARG A 101 4.08 9.96 -15.38
N THR A 102 3.71 9.34 -14.26
CA THR A 102 4.67 8.89 -13.23
C THR A 102 5.15 7.45 -13.44
N ALA A 103 4.53 6.72 -14.38
CA ALA A 103 4.78 5.32 -14.67
C ALA A 103 6.28 5.00 -14.86
N GLU A 104 6.98 5.76 -15.71
CA GLU A 104 8.39 5.49 -16.00
C GLU A 104 9.27 5.63 -14.75
N ARG A 105 8.99 6.64 -13.92
CA ARG A 105 9.74 6.91 -12.69
C ARG A 105 9.49 5.83 -11.64
N VAL A 106 8.22 5.46 -11.45
CA VAL A 106 7.82 4.36 -10.55
C VAL A 106 8.44 3.04 -11.02
N TRP A 107 8.38 2.74 -12.32
CA TRP A 107 8.95 1.53 -12.90
C TRP A 107 10.46 1.43 -12.69
N LYS A 108 11.19 2.55 -12.84
CA LYS A 108 12.62 2.60 -12.58
C LYS A 108 12.96 2.23 -11.13
N VAL A 109 12.25 2.81 -10.16
CA VAL A 109 12.45 2.52 -8.72
C VAL A 109 12.10 1.06 -8.41
N LEU A 110 11.00 0.55 -8.95
CA LEU A 110 10.61 -0.85 -8.77
C LEU A 110 11.66 -1.82 -9.32
N ARG A 111 12.26 -1.51 -10.48
CA ARG A 111 13.37 -2.31 -11.05
C ARG A 111 14.64 -2.22 -10.21
N GLU A 112 14.93 -1.08 -9.62
CA GLU A 112 16.07 -0.94 -8.70
C GLU A 112 15.88 -1.80 -7.44
N TRP A 113 14.64 -1.91 -6.95
CA TRP A 113 14.28 -2.71 -5.77
C TRP A 113 14.17 -4.21 -6.07
N CYS A 114 13.81 -4.56 -7.31
CA CYS A 114 13.70 -5.93 -7.82
C CYS A 114 14.60 -6.15 -9.05
N PRO A 115 15.93 -6.30 -8.85
CA PRO A 115 16.90 -6.43 -9.95
C PRO A 115 16.86 -7.79 -10.65
N TRP A 116 16.29 -8.82 -10.01
CA TRP A 116 16.15 -10.15 -10.59
C TRP A 116 14.71 -10.29 -11.10
N GLU A 117 14.51 -10.41 -12.41
CA GLU A 117 13.19 -10.69 -13.01
C GLU A 117 12.57 -12.00 -12.47
N GLN A 118 13.37 -12.82 -11.78
CA GLN A 118 12.97 -14.06 -11.12
C GLN A 118 12.38 -13.86 -9.71
N SER A 119 12.60 -12.71 -9.06
CA SER A 119 12.13 -12.48 -7.68
C SER A 119 10.63 -12.16 -7.60
N ASN A 120 10.07 -11.57 -8.66
CA ASN A 120 8.66 -11.20 -8.68
C ASN A 120 8.07 -11.22 -10.09
N GLU A 121 7.52 -12.37 -10.49
CA GLU A 121 6.83 -12.56 -11.78
C GLU A 121 5.52 -11.75 -11.90
N VAL A 122 4.99 -11.27 -10.77
CA VAL A 122 3.72 -10.57 -10.68
C VAL A 122 3.89 -9.06 -10.82
N LEU A 123 5.10 -8.54 -10.59
CA LEU A 123 5.41 -7.11 -10.59
C LEU A 123 4.95 -6.39 -11.86
N GLU A 124 5.35 -6.91 -13.02
CA GLU A 124 5.00 -6.31 -14.31
C GLU A 124 3.49 -6.31 -14.54
N ARG A 125 2.81 -7.40 -14.17
CA ARG A 125 1.36 -7.51 -14.31
C ARG A 125 0.63 -6.52 -13.39
N CYS A 126 0.96 -6.51 -12.09
CA CYS A 126 0.38 -5.57 -11.13
C CYS A 126 0.59 -4.11 -11.55
N PHE A 127 1.80 -3.78 -12.02
CA PHE A 127 2.10 -2.45 -12.51
C PHE A 127 1.28 -2.09 -13.76
N LYS A 128 1.22 -2.95 -14.77
CA LYS A 128 0.41 -2.70 -15.99
C LYS A 128 -1.07 -2.51 -15.66
N VAL A 129 -1.62 -3.28 -14.72
CA VAL A 129 -3.03 -3.16 -14.32
C VAL A 129 -3.32 -1.77 -13.71
N THR A 130 -2.36 -1.16 -12.98
CA THR A 130 -2.53 0.22 -12.49
C THR A 130 -2.59 1.28 -13.60
N LEU A 131 -2.07 0.96 -14.78
CA LEU A 131 -2.07 1.85 -15.95
C LEU A 131 -3.28 1.62 -16.86
N LEU A 132 -4.19 0.70 -16.52
CA LEU A 132 -5.42 0.45 -17.27
C LEU A 132 -6.60 1.14 -16.61
N ARG A 133 -7.55 1.59 -17.43
CA ARG A 133 -8.82 2.11 -16.94
C ARG A 133 -9.64 0.96 -16.34
N PRO A 134 -10.52 1.22 -15.35
CA PRO A 134 -11.39 0.19 -14.77
C PRO A 134 -12.13 -0.66 -15.81
N GLU A 135 -12.56 -0.03 -16.91
CA GLU A 135 -13.29 -0.65 -18.03
C GLU A 135 -12.45 -1.62 -18.86
N GLU A 136 -11.13 -1.47 -18.86
CA GLU A 136 -10.18 -2.26 -19.66
C GLU A 136 -9.53 -3.40 -18.87
N ARG A 137 -9.86 -3.55 -17.58
CA ARG A 137 -9.29 -4.58 -16.72
C ARG A 137 -9.97 -5.92 -16.93
N GLN A 138 -9.19 -7.00 -16.83
CA GLN A 138 -9.74 -8.35 -16.92
C GLN A 138 -10.55 -8.70 -15.65
N PRO A 139 -11.58 -9.56 -15.73
CA PRO A 139 -12.37 -9.98 -14.58
C PRO A 139 -11.54 -10.61 -13.44
N ALA A 140 -10.42 -11.26 -13.80
CA ALA A 140 -9.47 -11.85 -12.85
C ALA A 140 -8.66 -10.81 -12.03
N ASP A 141 -8.75 -9.53 -12.41
CA ASP A 141 -8.16 -8.40 -11.71
C ASP A 141 -9.24 -7.51 -11.06
N ALA A 142 -10.51 -7.91 -11.13
CA ALA A 142 -11.64 -7.21 -10.51
C ALA A 142 -11.92 -7.64 -9.06
N GLU A 143 -11.45 -8.81 -8.64
CA GLU A 143 -11.54 -9.25 -7.23
C GLU A 143 -10.71 -8.37 -6.29
N TRP A 144 -9.69 -7.70 -6.83
CA TRP A 144 -8.80 -6.87 -6.05
C TRP A 144 -8.23 -5.76 -6.94
N ASP A 145 -8.66 -4.50 -6.71
CA ASP A 145 -8.27 -3.34 -7.50
C ASP A 145 -7.00 -2.68 -6.93
N PRO A 146 -5.87 -2.67 -7.67
CA PRO A 146 -4.69 -1.89 -7.31
C PRO A 146 -4.90 -0.38 -7.18
N MET A 147 -6.05 0.13 -7.62
CA MET A 147 -6.41 1.54 -7.55
C MET A 147 -7.10 1.91 -6.24
N ASP A 148 -7.76 0.95 -5.57
CA ASP A 148 -8.32 1.13 -4.22
C ASP A 148 -7.23 1.44 -3.18
N ILE A 149 -5.96 1.18 -3.53
CA ILE A 149 -4.81 1.55 -2.69
C ILE A 149 -4.60 3.05 -2.63
N ASP A 150 -4.96 3.79 -3.69
CA ASP A 150 -4.80 5.24 -3.74
C ASP A 150 -5.92 6.00 -3.02
N ASP A 151 -7.02 5.33 -2.72
CA ASP A 151 -8.19 5.92 -2.06
C ASP A 151 -8.07 5.87 -0.53
N TYR A 152 -7.10 5.12 0.00
CA TYR A 152 -6.74 5.21 1.41
C TYR A 152 -5.88 6.46 1.58
N GLU A 153 -6.46 7.53 2.13
CA GLU A 153 -5.67 8.66 2.61
C GLU A 153 -4.58 8.09 3.52
N GLU A 154 -3.30 8.22 3.11
CA GLU A 154 -2.19 7.88 4.01
C GLU A 154 -2.50 8.61 5.32
N PRO A 155 -2.57 7.92 6.47
CA PRO A 155 -2.87 8.58 7.73
C PRO A 155 -1.88 9.72 7.84
N GLU A 156 -2.41 10.95 7.99
CA GLU A 156 -1.59 12.16 8.10
C GLU A 156 -0.43 11.81 9.01
N ARG A 157 0.81 12.00 8.53
CA ARG A 157 2.01 11.68 9.29
C ARG A 157 1.86 12.32 10.65
N VAL A 158 1.49 11.54 11.66
CA VAL A 158 1.43 12.03 13.03
C VAL A 158 2.86 12.38 13.33
N ASN A 159 3.13 13.68 13.38
CA ASN A 159 4.45 14.19 13.62
C ASN A 159 4.78 13.74 15.06
N GLU A 160 5.63 12.73 15.23
CA GLU A 160 6.04 12.20 16.54
C GLU A 160 6.73 13.27 17.44
N SER A 161 6.81 14.53 16.98
CA SER A 161 7.33 15.68 17.71
C SER A 161 6.29 16.47 18.53
N GLU A 162 5.01 16.10 18.57
CA GLU A 162 3.98 16.81 19.38
C GLU A 162 3.45 16.01 20.59
N SER A 163 4.29 15.15 21.18
CA SER A 163 4.11 14.73 22.58
C SER A 163 4.77 15.77 23.50
N VAL A 164 4.23 16.98 23.53
CA VAL A 164 4.60 17.99 24.53
C VAL A 164 3.60 17.88 25.68
N GLY A 165 4.04 17.16 26.71
CA GLY A 165 3.74 17.35 28.13
C GLY A 165 2.30 17.64 28.54
N ASP A 166 1.65 16.65 29.12
CA ASP A 166 0.60 16.89 30.12
C ASP A 166 1.18 16.52 31.50
N PRO A 167 1.65 17.50 32.31
CA PRO A 167 2.04 17.27 33.69
C PRO A 167 0.74 17.18 34.50
N MET A 168 0.20 15.97 34.63
CA MET A 168 -0.93 15.72 35.52
C MET A 168 -0.53 16.15 36.95
N GLU A 169 -1.23 17.17 37.43
CA GLU A 169 -1.13 17.77 38.75
C GLU A 169 -1.29 16.69 39.84
N ILE A 170 -0.34 16.68 40.77
CA ILE A 170 -0.50 16.03 42.07
C ILE A 170 -1.37 16.97 42.91
N ASP A 171 -2.51 16.46 43.39
CA ASP A 171 -3.24 17.02 44.52
C ASP A 171 -3.42 15.93 45.59
#